data_AF-A0A5N5TNM8-F1
#
_entry.id   AF-A0A5N5TNM8-F1
#
_cell.length_a   1.000
_cell.length_b   1.000
_cell.length_c   1.000
_cell.angle_alpha   90.00
_cell.angle_beta   90.00
_cell.angle_gamma   90.00
#
_symmetry.space_group_name_H-M   'P 1'
#
loop_
_entity.id
_entity.type
_entity.pdbx_description
1 polymer ?
#
loop_
_entity_poly.entity_id
_entity_poly.type
_entity_poly.pdbx_seq_one_letter_code
_entity_poly.pdbx_strand_id
1 'polypeptide(L)'
;MSAECVMAAFYHPDEKAEFREDFPWLPTPIHTAPKGYDKLLNIDDACPRAVTEFLKVRNTPEIQDYNKENEELYKYISEHSGFNVTKVVDVLILFDALRIERWYNLTIPNWAIKKYKEMNIVSDFFYELYSYTLELKRLRAGPLLRTITENMIIKLQNNLSRRKMHIYYQNDTTLVNQPHELNIPGCSFECPLSDWINLIQDVIPQDWEKECKSIDPLQNYSDISYSTENTEMGVMDTEMGEMDIEMAILQQNDIRNITSNK
;
A
#
# COMPACT_ATOMS: atom_id res chain seq x y z
N MET A 1 7.72 11.72 6.55
CA MET A 1 7.12 11.77 7.90
C MET A 1 7.07 10.41 8.60
N SER A 2 6.32 9.39 8.16
CA SER A 2 6.19 8.13 8.92
C SER A 2 7.54 7.44 9.21
N ALA A 3 8.44 7.41 8.22
CA ALA A 3 9.79 6.88 8.40
C ALA A 3 10.58 7.64 9.48
N GLU A 4 10.49 8.97 9.51
CA GLU A 4 11.22 9.81 10.48
C GLU A 4 10.76 9.52 11.90
N CYS A 5 9.44 9.35 12.10
CA CYS A 5 8.88 9.03 13.42
C CYS A 5 9.37 7.68 13.93
N VAL A 6 9.43 6.67 13.06
CA VAL A 6 9.96 5.36 13.47
C VAL A 6 11.46 5.43 13.70
N MET A 7 12.23 6.13 12.88
CA MET A 7 13.68 6.26 13.12
C MET A 7 13.98 7.03 14.41
N ALA A 8 13.17 8.04 14.76
CA ALA A 8 13.27 8.77 16.02
C ALA A 8 13.07 7.84 17.23
N ALA A 9 12.12 6.90 17.15
CA ALA A 9 11.91 5.89 18.20
C ALA A 9 12.98 4.78 18.19
N PHE A 10 13.46 4.39 17.00
CA PHE A 10 14.42 3.29 16.84
C PHE A 10 15.83 3.66 17.28
N TYR A 11 16.24 4.91 17.02
CA TYR A 11 17.55 5.45 17.38
C TYR A 11 17.42 6.58 18.39
N HIS A 12 17.01 6.22 19.61
CA HIS A 12 17.10 7.14 20.73
C HIS A 12 18.58 7.43 21.05
N PRO A 13 19.00 8.70 21.19
CA PRO A 13 20.39 9.02 21.52
C PRO A 13 20.76 8.51 22.92
N ASP A 14 22.02 8.10 23.06
CA ASP A 14 22.69 7.96 24.35
C ASP A 14 23.50 9.22 24.67
N GLU A 15 24.09 9.29 25.87
CA GLU A 15 24.89 10.45 26.34
C GLU A 15 26.05 10.83 25.39
N LYS A 16 26.52 9.91 24.53
CA LYS A 16 27.64 10.16 23.61
C LYS A 16 27.18 10.62 22.24
N ALA A 17 26.00 10.18 21.81
CA ALA A 17 25.42 10.50 20.51
C ALA A 17 24.53 11.75 20.54
N GLU A 18 24.06 12.14 21.73
CA GLU A 18 23.27 13.35 21.93
C GLU A 18 24.03 14.60 21.47
N PHE A 19 23.37 15.42 20.63
CA PHE A 19 23.92 16.70 20.20
C PHE A 19 23.27 17.90 20.91
N ARG A 20 22.15 17.68 21.61
CA ARG A 20 21.39 18.67 22.39
C ARG A 20 20.67 17.99 23.56
N GLU A 21 20.88 18.50 24.78
CA GLU A 21 20.30 17.96 26.02
C GLU A 21 18.76 18.07 26.08
N ASP A 22 18.16 19.02 25.36
CA ASP A 22 16.72 19.27 25.37
C ASP A 22 15.98 18.58 24.21
N PHE A 23 16.67 17.80 23.38
CA PHE A 23 16.11 17.18 22.19
C PHE A 23 16.71 15.79 21.92
N PRO A 24 16.16 14.73 22.56
CA PRO A 24 16.66 13.36 22.46
C PRO A 24 16.25 12.72 21.13
N TRP A 25 16.84 13.19 20.04
CA TRP A 25 16.63 12.73 18.68
C TRP A 25 17.97 12.61 17.94
N LEU A 26 18.04 11.72 16.95
CA LEU A 26 19.20 11.60 16.06
C LEU A 26 18.81 11.78 14.60
N PRO A 27 19.57 12.57 13.82
CA PRO A 27 19.35 12.67 12.39
C PRO A 27 19.65 11.33 11.73
N THR A 28 18.59 10.70 11.21
CA THR A 28 18.70 9.45 10.47
C THR A 28 18.42 9.70 9.00
N PRO A 29 19.35 9.41 8.08
CA PRO A 29 19.14 9.66 6.66
C PRO A 29 18.05 8.74 6.12
N ILE A 30 17.07 9.35 5.45
CA ILE A 30 15.99 8.66 4.74
C ILE A 30 16.17 8.94 3.26
N HIS A 31 16.33 7.86 2.49
CA HIS A 31 16.54 7.95 1.06
C HIS A 31 15.21 7.77 0.34
N THR A 32 14.97 8.61 -0.67
CA THR A 32 13.78 8.52 -1.53
C THR A 32 14.20 8.70 -2.98
N ALA A 33 13.38 8.19 -3.90
CA ALA A 33 13.46 8.51 -5.31
C ALA A 33 12.33 9.50 -5.67
N PRO A 34 12.50 10.34 -6.70
CA PRO A 34 11.41 11.14 -7.24
C PRO A 34 10.30 10.25 -7.85
N LYS A 35 9.08 10.81 -7.93
CA LYS A 35 7.94 10.17 -8.61
C LYS A 35 8.32 9.77 -10.05
N GLY A 36 7.91 8.57 -10.48
CA GLY A 36 8.25 8.01 -11.79
C GLY A 36 9.64 7.40 -11.93
N TYR A 37 10.56 7.68 -11.00
CA TYR A 37 11.88 7.06 -10.93
C TYR A 37 12.01 6.03 -9.81
N ASP A 38 11.01 5.95 -8.93
CA ASP A 38 10.93 4.95 -7.90
C ASP A 38 10.47 3.60 -8.46
N LYS A 39 11.44 2.82 -8.94
CA LYS A 39 11.23 1.47 -9.49
C LYS A 39 11.10 0.39 -8.41
N LEU A 40 10.95 0.77 -7.14
CA LEU A 40 10.96 -0.16 -6.02
C LEU A 40 9.66 -0.10 -5.22
N LEU A 41 9.24 1.09 -4.81
CA LEU A 41 8.13 1.29 -3.87
C LEU A 41 6.93 2.01 -4.50
N ASN A 42 7.15 2.78 -5.57
CA ASN A 42 6.10 3.45 -6.34
C ASN A 42 6.12 3.07 -7.83
N ILE A 43 5.76 1.81 -8.07
CA ILE A 43 5.90 1.14 -9.37
C ILE A 43 4.96 1.70 -10.44
N ASP A 44 3.74 2.07 -10.10
CA ASP A 44 2.73 2.44 -11.10
C ASP A 44 3.14 3.69 -11.89
N ASP A 45 3.84 4.63 -11.26
CA ASP A 45 4.41 5.80 -11.94
C ASP A 45 5.64 5.45 -12.80
N ALA A 46 6.35 4.38 -12.46
CA ALA A 46 7.59 3.96 -13.12
C ALA A 46 7.38 2.89 -14.22
N CYS A 47 6.22 2.24 -14.25
CA CYS A 47 5.93 1.08 -15.11
C CYS A 47 4.57 1.18 -15.82
N PRO A 48 4.51 1.77 -17.03
CA PRO A 48 3.27 1.93 -17.78
C PRO A 48 2.54 0.60 -18.10
N ARG A 49 3.30 -0.50 -18.27
CA ARG A 49 2.72 -1.82 -18.49
C ARG A 49 1.93 -2.32 -17.27
N ALA A 50 2.39 -2.07 -16.05
CA ALA A 50 1.67 -2.49 -14.84
C ALA A 50 0.27 -1.85 -14.80
N VAL A 51 0.17 -0.56 -15.16
CA VAL A 51 -1.11 0.14 -15.28
C VAL A 51 -1.99 -0.48 -16.38
N THR A 52 -1.41 -0.74 -17.55
CA THR A 52 -2.14 -1.39 -18.67
C THR A 52 -2.68 -2.77 -18.28
N GLU A 53 -1.87 -3.62 -17.66
CA GLU A 53 -2.28 -4.96 -17.21
C GLU A 53 -3.34 -4.89 -16.11
N PHE A 54 -3.24 -3.91 -15.21
CA PHE A 54 -4.26 -3.68 -14.19
C PHE A 54 -5.61 -3.29 -14.79
N LEU A 55 -5.61 -2.43 -15.82
CA LEU A 55 -6.83 -2.08 -16.57
C LEU A 55 -7.42 -3.30 -17.30
N LYS A 56 -6.59 -4.19 -17.83
CA LYS A 56 -7.04 -5.46 -18.43
C LYS A 56 -7.74 -6.33 -17.39
N VAL A 57 -7.14 -6.54 -16.21
CA VAL A 57 -7.74 -7.32 -15.11
C VAL A 57 -9.13 -6.79 -14.74
N ARG A 58 -9.26 -5.46 -14.60
CA ARG A 58 -10.55 -4.81 -14.27
C ARG A 58 -11.66 -5.09 -15.30
N ASN A 59 -11.29 -5.35 -16.56
CA ASN A 59 -12.22 -5.61 -17.66
C ASN A 59 -12.44 -7.10 -17.95
N THR A 60 -11.88 -8.01 -17.14
CA THR A 60 -12.12 -9.45 -17.29
C THR A 60 -13.55 -9.82 -16.87
N PRO A 61 -14.14 -10.89 -17.45
CA PRO A 61 -15.48 -11.34 -17.08
C PRO A 61 -15.64 -11.59 -15.58
N GLU A 62 -14.63 -12.17 -14.93
CA GLU A 62 -14.65 -12.45 -13.49
C GLU A 62 -14.82 -11.18 -12.65
N ILE A 63 -14.09 -10.11 -12.96
CA ILE A 63 -14.21 -8.84 -12.24
C ILE A 63 -15.51 -8.10 -12.60
N GLN A 64 -16.00 -8.25 -13.82
CA GLN A 64 -17.30 -7.69 -14.21
C GLN A 64 -18.45 -8.42 -13.49
N ASP A 65 -18.36 -9.74 -13.35
CA ASP A 65 -19.31 -10.56 -12.59
C ASP A 65 -19.30 -10.18 -11.11
N TYR A 66 -18.11 -9.98 -10.50
CA TYR A 66 -18.00 -9.48 -9.13
C TYR A 66 -18.70 -8.12 -8.94
N ASN A 67 -18.53 -7.19 -9.89
CA ASN A 67 -19.22 -5.89 -9.83
C ASN A 67 -20.73 -6.05 -9.95
N LYS A 68 -21.20 -6.96 -10.81
CA LYS A 68 -22.62 -7.26 -10.98
C LYS A 68 -23.23 -7.89 -9.72
N GLU A 69 -22.51 -8.81 -9.08
CA GLU A 69 -22.93 -9.42 -7.81
C GLU A 69 -23.11 -8.39 -6.70
N ASN A 70 -22.35 -7.28 -6.75
CA ASN A 70 -22.41 -6.19 -5.78
C ASN A 70 -23.26 -4.98 -6.24
N GLU A 71 -24.00 -5.10 -7.35
CA GLU A 71 -24.77 -3.99 -7.94
C GLU A 71 -25.79 -3.38 -6.96
N GLU A 72 -26.48 -4.22 -6.18
CA GLU A 72 -27.43 -3.76 -5.16
C GLU A 72 -26.76 -2.94 -4.05
N LEU A 73 -25.54 -3.32 -3.65
CA LEU A 73 -24.76 -2.54 -2.69
C LEU A 73 -24.35 -1.20 -3.30
N TYR A 74 -23.88 -1.19 -4.55
CA TYR A 74 -23.45 0.02 -5.23
C TYR A 74 -24.59 1.02 -5.39
N LYS A 75 -25.78 0.53 -5.77
CA LYS A 75 -27.00 1.31 -5.83
C LYS A 75 -27.38 1.88 -4.46
N TYR A 76 -27.36 1.05 -3.42
CA TYR A 76 -27.65 1.50 -2.05
C TYR A 76 -26.71 2.63 -1.61
N ILE A 77 -25.41 2.47 -1.82
CA ILE A 77 -24.41 3.49 -1.47
C ILE A 77 -24.65 4.75 -2.29
N SER A 78 -24.90 4.63 -3.60
CA SER A 78 -25.15 5.78 -4.48
C SER A 78 -26.35 6.61 -4.04
N GLU A 79 -27.47 5.96 -3.72
CA GLU A 79 -28.69 6.62 -3.26
C GLU A 79 -28.51 7.36 -1.93
N HIS A 80 -27.68 6.83 -1.02
CA HIS A 80 -27.54 7.39 0.33
C HIS A 80 -26.38 8.37 0.48
N SER A 81 -25.34 8.24 -0.32
CA SER A 81 -24.15 9.10 -0.28
C SER A 81 -24.21 10.27 -1.28
N GLY A 82 -24.98 10.11 -2.37
CA GLY A 82 -24.95 11.02 -3.51
C GLY A 82 -23.72 10.86 -4.41
N PHE A 83 -22.81 9.92 -4.10
CA PHE A 83 -21.64 9.60 -4.91
C PHE A 83 -21.99 8.48 -5.89
N ASN A 84 -21.65 8.63 -7.18
CA ASN A 84 -21.98 7.62 -8.19
C ASN A 84 -21.04 6.41 -8.07
N VAL A 85 -21.54 5.32 -7.48
CA VAL A 85 -20.78 4.08 -7.27
C VAL A 85 -21.19 3.06 -8.33
N THR A 86 -20.22 2.62 -9.14
CA THR A 86 -20.45 1.65 -10.22
C THR A 86 -19.47 0.48 -10.20
N LYS A 87 -18.33 0.64 -9.52
CA LYS A 87 -17.22 -0.32 -9.51
C LYS A 87 -16.59 -0.42 -8.12
N VAL A 88 -15.84 -1.49 -7.90
CA VAL A 88 -15.06 -1.75 -6.65
C VAL A 88 -14.28 -0.52 -6.17
N VAL A 89 -13.59 0.19 -7.09
CA VAL A 89 -12.76 1.36 -6.74
C VAL A 89 -13.58 2.52 -6.16
N ASP A 90 -14.83 2.69 -6.61
CA ASP A 90 -15.70 3.77 -6.14
C ASP A 90 -16.10 3.50 -4.68
N VAL A 91 -16.33 2.22 -4.34
CA VAL A 91 -16.58 1.81 -2.94
C VAL A 91 -15.37 2.07 -2.07
N LEU A 92 -14.16 1.71 -2.52
CA LEU A 92 -12.93 1.97 -1.77
C LEU A 92 -12.77 3.45 -1.42
N ILE A 93 -12.90 4.34 -2.41
CA ILE A 93 -12.70 5.79 -2.21
C ILE A 93 -13.64 6.33 -1.13
N LEU A 94 -14.93 5.99 -1.23
CA LEU A 94 -15.93 6.43 -0.26
C LEU A 94 -15.73 5.78 1.11
N PHE A 95 -15.42 4.47 1.12
CA PHE A 95 -15.28 3.71 2.35
C PHE A 95 -14.03 4.11 3.14
N ASP A 96 -12.94 4.50 2.46
CA ASP A 96 -11.72 4.97 3.12
C ASP A 96 -11.98 6.22 3.98
N ALA A 97 -12.73 7.20 3.43
CA ALA A 97 -13.15 8.37 4.17
C ALA A 97 -13.99 8.01 5.41
N LEU A 98 -15.02 7.17 5.24
CA LEU A 98 -15.87 6.71 6.35
C LEU A 98 -15.07 5.92 7.41
N ARG A 99 -14.09 5.13 6.98
CA ARG A 99 -13.22 4.36 7.86
C ARG A 99 -12.34 5.28 8.70
N ILE A 100 -11.74 6.30 8.10
CA ILE A 100 -10.93 7.31 8.80
C ILE A 100 -11.80 8.09 9.79
N GLU A 101 -12.96 8.60 9.37
CA GLU A 101 -13.90 9.30 10.26
C GLU A 101 -14.22 8.46 11.50
N ARG A 102 -14.59 7.19 11.29
CA ARG A 102 -14.88 6.26 12.38
C ARG A 102 -13.68 6.00 13.28
N TRP A 103 -12.47 5.87 12.72
CA TRP A 103 -11.25 5.64 13.50
C TRP A 103 -10.96 6.81 14.45
N TYR A 104 -11.23 8.04 14.01
CA TYR A 104 -11.13 9.24 14.85
C TYR A 104 -12.40 9.50 15.70
N ASN A 105 -13.24 8.48 15.90
CA ASN A 105 -14.47 8.54 16.69
C ASN A 105 -15.48 9.60 16.21
N LEU A 106 -15.40 9.99 14.94
CA LEU A 106 -16.43 10.83 14.33
C LEU A 106 -17.67 9.98 14.04
N THR A 107 -18.83 10.65 14.06
CA THR A 107 -20.10 9.99 13.78
C THR A 107 -20.27 9.83 12.28
N ILE A 108 -20.27 8.59 11.81
CA ILE A 108 -20.61 8.26 10.42
C ILE A 108 -22.13 8.06 10.24
N PRO A 109 -22.69 8.28 9.04
CA PRO A 109 -24.12 8.12 8.79
C PRO A 109 -24.65 6.70 9.12
N ASN A 110 -25.89 6.62 9.63
CA ASN A 110 -26.51 5.33 9.99
C ASN A 110 -26.60 4.33 8.84
N TRP A 111 -26.78 4.80 7.60
CA TRP A 111 -26.81 3.94 6.42
C TRP A 111 -25.45 3.27 6.19
N ALA A 112 -24.36 4.01 6.41
CA ALA A 112 -22.99 3.52 6.26
C ALA A 112 -22.67 2.46 7.31
N ILE A 113 -23.12 2.65 8.56
CA ILE A 113 -22.95 1.65 9.63
C ILE A 113 -23.59 0.31 9.24
N LYS A 114 -24.81 0.35 8.67
CA LYS A 114 -25.54 -0.87 8.25
C LYS A 114 -24.81 -1.66 7.17
N LYS A 115 -24.08 -0.98 6.29
CA LYS A 115 -23.35 -1.57 5.15
C LYS A 115 -21.84 -1.64 5.34
N TYR A 116 -21.34 -1.28 6.51
CA TYR A 116 -19.92 -1.13 6.79
C TYR A 116 -19.11 -2.39 6.46
N LYS A 117 -19.60 -3.56 6.90
CA LYS A 117 -18.93 -4.85 6.64
C LYS A 117 -18.89 -5.19 5.15
N GLU A 118 -19.97 -4.92 4.42
CA GLU A 118 -20.08 -5.20 2.98
C GLU A 118 -19.15 -4.28 2.19
N MET A 119 -19.13 -2.98 2.52
CA MET A 119 -18.18 -2.03 1.94
C MET A 119 -16.72 -2.40 2.24
N ASN A 120 -16.42 -2.89 3.44
CA ASN A 120 -15.07 -3.35 3.79
C ASN A 120 -14.63 -4.52 2.92
N ILE A 121 -15.47 -5.53 2.73
CA ILE A 121 -15.15 -6.71 1.89
C ILE A 121 -14.86 -6.28 0.44
N VAL A 122 -15.70 -5.41 -0.13
CA VAL A 122 -15.50 -4.89 -1.49
C VAL A 122 -14.22 -4.05 -1.58
N SER A 123 -13.95 -3.22 -0.57
CA SER A 123 -12.75 -2.38 -0.52
C SER A 123 -11.47 -3.22 -0.39
N ASP A 124 -11.49 -4.27 0.43
CA ASP A 124 -10.35 -5.19 0.60
C ASP A 124 -10.03 -5.91 -0.73
N PHE A 125 -11.06 -6.31 -1.48
CA PHE A 125 -10.88 -6.93 -2.80
C PHE A 125 -10.13 -6.04 -3.80
N PHE A 126 -10.28 -4.70 -3.73
CA PHE A 126 -9.54 -3.79 -4.60
C PHE A 126 -8.01 -3.95 -4.46
N TYR A 127 -7.52 -4.15 -3.23
CA TYR A 127 -6.09 -4.35 -2.99
C TYR A 127 -5.59 -5.68 -3.56
N GLU A 128 -6.43 -6.72 -3.56
CA GLU A 128 -6.10 -8.00 -4.22
C GLU A 128 -5.89 -7.81 -5.73
N LEU A 129 -6.67 -6.94 -6.37
CA LEU A 129 -6.55 -6.66 -7.81
C LEU A 129 -5.14 -6.16 -8.20
N TYR A 130 -4.41 -5.52 -7.27
CA TYR A 130 -3.06 -5.03 -7.55
C TYR A 130 -2.06 -6.15 -7.82
N SER A 131 -2.37 -7.36 -7.36
CA SER A 131 -1.52 -8.55 -7.46
C SER A 131 -2.28 -9.74 -8.03
N TYR A 132 -3.38 -9.50 -8.76
CA TYR A 132 -4.31 -10.56 -9.19
C TYR A 132 -3.65 -11.60 -10.10
N THR A 133 -2.84 -11.13 -11.05
CA THR A 133 -2.15 -11.98 -12.02
C THR A 133 -0.68 -12.12 -11.67
N LEU A 134 -0.04 -13.21 -12.15
CA LEU A 134 1.39 -13.38 -12.03
C LEU A 134 2.16 -12.20 -12.64
N GLU A 135 1.69 -11.68 -13.78
CA GLU A 135 2.29 -10.50 -14.44
C GLU A 135 2.28 -9.27 -13.51
N LEU A 136 1.14 -8.98 -12.86
CA LEU A 136 1.06 -7.86 -11.92
C LEU A 136 1.95 -8.07 -10.68
N LYS A 137 1.98 -9.28 -10.12
CA LYS A 137 2.92 -9.63 -9.04
C LYS A 137 4.35 -9.37 -9.47
N ARG A 138 4.70 -9.81 -10.68
CA ARG A 138 6.04 -9.71 -11.25
C ARG A 138 6.47 -8.28 -11.54
N LEU A 139 5.59 -7.46 -12.09
CA LEU A 139 5.88 -6.06 -12.39
C LEU A 139 5.90 -5.19 -11.13
N ARG A 140 5.01 -5.44 -10.15
CA ARG A 140 4.89 -4.62 -8.92
C ARG A 140 5.74 -5.11 -7.75
N ALA A 141 5.53 -6.33 -7.29
CA ALA A 141 6.25 -6.86 -6.12
C ALA A 141 7.66 -7.37 -6.47
N GLY A 142 7.85 -7.82 -7.71
CA GLY A 142 9.09 -8.43 -8.19
C GLY A 142 10.37 -7.63 -7.90
N PRO A 143 10.45 -6.31 -8.21
CA PRO A 143 11.62 -5.49 -7.90
C PRO A 143 12.00 -5.46 -6.41
N LEU A 144 11.00 -5.36 -5.53
CA LEU A 144 11.23 -5.35 -4.08
C LEU A 144 11.67 -6.73 -3.59
N LEU A 145 11.01 -7.79 -4.04
CA LEU A 145 11.38 -9.17 -3.70
C LEU A 145 12.79 -9.52 -4.17
N ARG A 146 13.17 -9.08 -5.38
CA ARG A 146 14.54 -9.18 -5.89
C ARG A 146 15.52 -8.47 -4.96
N THR A 147 15.24 -7.22 -4.60
CA THR A 147 16.10 -6.41 -3.72
C THR A 147 16.29 -7.06 -2.35
N ILE A 148 15.21 -7.56 -1.74
CA ILE A 148 15.26 -8.28 -0.46
C ILE A 148 16.11 -9.54 -0.59
N THR A 149 15.90 -10.34 -1.65
CA THR A 149 16.64 -11.58 -1.92
C THR A 149 18.13 -11.32 -2.12
N GLU A 150 18.49 -10.32 -2.92
CA GLU A 150 19.88 -9.94 -3.17
C GLU A 150 20.56 -9.46 -1.88
N ASN A 151 19.88 -8.66 -1.06
CA ASN A 151 20.41 -8.24 0.25
C ASN A 151 20.68 -9.43 1.17
N MET A 152 19.80 -10.44 1.21
CA MET A 152 20.02 -11.67 1.98
C MET A 152 21.26 -12.43 1.49
N ILE A 153 21.41 -12.61 0.18
CA ILE A 153 22.55 -13.32 -0.42
C ILE A 153 23.87 -12.57 -0.14
N ILE A 154 23.90 -11.26 -0.37
CA ILE A 154 25.10 -10.44 -0.14
C ILE A 154 25.47 -10.43 1.36
N LYS A 155 24.47 -10.47 2.26
CA LYS A 155 24.70 -10.60 3.70
C LYS A 155 25.35 -11.93 4.06
N LEU A 156 24.88 -13.05 3.49
CA LEU A 156 25.47 -14.37 3.69
C LEU A 156 26.92 -14.44 3.21
N GLN A 157 27.24 -13.73 2.13
CA GLN A 157 28.61 -13.60 1.60
C GLN A 157 29.51 -12.66 2.44
N ASN A 158 29.01 -12.13 3.56
CA ASN A 158 29.68 -11.15 4.42
C ASN A 158 30.06 -9.83 3.73
N ASN A 159 29.48 -9.54 2.56
CA ASN A 159 29.70 -8.31 1.79
C ASN A 159 28.87 -7.13 2.33
N LEU A 160 27.88 -7.40 3.20
CA LEU A 160 27.14 -6.41 4.00
C LEU A 160 27.46 -6.54 5.50
N SER A 161 28.75 -6.66 5.85
CA SER A 161 29.19 -6.95 7.23
C SER A 161 28.62 -5.98 8.27
N ARG A 162 28.60 -4.67 7.98
CA ARG A 162 28.08 -3.62 8.89
C ARG A 162 26.57 -3.40 8.82
N ARG A 163 25.92 -3.71 7.69
CA ARG A 163 24.48 -3.48 7.51
C ARG A 163 23.70 -4.63 8.15
N LYS A 164 22.81 -4.31 9.10
CA LYS A 164 22.00 -5.30 9.82
C LYS A 164 20.52 -5.28 9.43
N MET A 165 20.04 -4.16 8.91
CA MET A 165 18.62 -3.94 8.64
C MET A 165 18.47 -3.04 7.41
N HIS A 166 17.45 -3.35 6.62
CA HIS A 166 16.87 -2.50 5.59
C HIS A 166 15.42 -2.26 5.99
N ILE A 167 14.97 -1.01 5.95
CA ILE A 167 13.58 -0.64 6.21
C ILE A 167 13.07 0.05 4.94
N TYR A 168 11.96 -0.44 4.41
CA TYR A 168 11.29 0.11 3.24
C TYR A 168 9.94 0.66 3.69
N TYR A 169 9.73 1.96 3.56
CA TYR A 169 8.47 2.62 3.89
C TYR A 169 7.62 2.74 2.64
N GLN A 170 6.43 2.14 2.65
CA GLN A 170 5.49 2.20 1.54
C GLN A 170 4.17 2.83 1.97
N ASN A 171 3.37 3.25 0.98
CA ASN A 171 2.07 3.86 1.13
C ASN A 171 1.01 2.79 1.46
N ASP A 172 1.08 2.20 2.65
CA ASP A 172 -0.10 1.57 3.22
C ASP A 172 -0.06 1.73 4.74
N THR A 173 -1.17 2.23 5.28
CA THR A 173 -1.37 2.44 6.72
C THR A 173 -2.57 1.66 7.24
N THR A 174 -3.00 0.61 6.55
CA THR A 174 -4.03 -0.31 7.05
C THR A 174 -3.45 -1.46 7.87
N LEU A 175 -2.65 -1.12 8.87
CA LEU A 175 -2.33 -2.05 9.97
C LEU A 175 -3.41 -1.94 11.05
N VAL A 176 -4.65 -2.29 10.71
CA VAL A 176 -5.65 -2.62 11.74
C VAL A 176 -5.28 -3.96 12.42
N ASN A 177 -4.49 -4.78 11.73
CA ASN A 177 -4.06 -6.09 12.20
C ASN A 177 -2.66 -6.03 12.83
N GLN A 178 -2.51 -6.73 13.95
CA GLN A 178 -1.20 -6.96 14.55
C GLN A 178 -0.28 -7.71 13.56
N PRO A 179 1.05 -7.52 13.66
CA PRO A 179 2.00 -8.36 12.94
C PRO A 179 1.66 -9.82 13.20
N HIS A 180 1.52 -10.60 12.12
CA HIS A 180 1.24 -12.01 12.19
C HIS A 180 2.22 -12.75 11.28
N GLU A 181 2.44 -14.03 11.60
CA GLU A 181 3.34 -14.88 10.83
C GLU A 181 2.76 -15.14 9.44
N LEU A 182 3.58 -14.92 8.42
CA LEU A 182 3.25 -15.21 7.03
C LEU A 182 4.04 -16.43 6.55
N ASN A 183 3.34 -17.35 5.88
CA ASN A 183 3.94 -18.50 5.24
C ASN A 183 3.90 -18.32 3.73
N ILE A 184 5.03 -18.58 3.09
CA ILE A 184 5.09 -18.64 1.62
C ILE A 184 4.42 -19.96 1.21
N PRO A 185 3.49 -19.93 0.25
CA PRO A 185 2.89 -21.15 -0.26
C PRO A 185 3.97 -22.16 -0.69
N GLY A 186 3.92 -23.37 -0.14
CA GLY A 186 4.92 -24.41 -0.41
C GLY A 186 6.19 -24.35 0.45
N CYS A 187 6.27 -23.47 1.46
CA CYS A 187 7.39 -23.40 2.40
C CYS A 187 6.93 -23.50 3.87
N SER A 188 7.86 -23.81 4.76
CA SER A 188 7.70 -23.64 6.21
C SER A 188 7.80 -22.17 6.63
N PHE A 189 7.38 -21.86 7.86
CA PHE A 189 7.60 -20.55 8.48
C PHE A 189 9.08 -20.14 8.45
N GLU A 190 9.96 -21.04 8.89
CA GLU A 190 11.40 -20.90 8.68
C GLU A 190 11.75 -21.39 7.27
N CYS A 191 11.51 -20.58 6.26
CA CYS A 191 11.73 -20.95 4.87
C CYS A 191 13.24 -20.91 4.53
N PRO A 192 13.88 -22.03 4.12
CA PRO A 192 15.28 -22.01 3.69
C PRO A 192 15.47 -21.06 2.51
N LEU A 193 16.59 -20.31 2.48
CA LEU A 193 16.82 -19.31 1.43
C LEU A 193 16.81 -19.91 0.01
N SER A 194 17.28 -21.16 -0.15
CA SER A 194 17.21 -21.87 -1.44
C SER A 194 15.76 -22.06 -1.90
N ASP A 195 14.87 -22.42 -0.97
CA ASP A 195 13.46 -22.70 -1.27
C ASP A 195 12.73 -21.39 -1.53
N TRP A 196 13.02 -20.34 -0.74
CA TRP A 196 12.57 -18.97 -1.01
C TRP A 196 12.86 -18.57 -2.45
N ILE A 197 14.14 -18.65 -2.87
CA ILE A 197 14.57 -18.24 -4.22
C ILE A 197 13.81 -19.01 -5.30
N ASN A 198 13.66 -20.32 -5.12
CA ASN A 198 12.97 -21.18 -6.08
C ASN A 198 11.47 -20.86 -6.16
N LEU A 199 10.82 -20.60 -5.02
CA LEU A 199 9.38 -20.36 -4.95
C LEU A 199 8.97 -19.01 -5.55
N ILE A 200 9.84 -17.99 -5.47
CA ILE A 200 9.53 -16.65 -6.00
C ILE A 200 10.10 -16.39 -7.39
N GLN A 201 10.76 -17.37 -8.02
CA GLN A 201 11.49 -17.18 -9.28
C GLN A 201 10.61 -16.60 -10.41
N ASP A 202 9.34 -17.01 -10.46
CA ASP A 202 8.39 -16.55 -11.48
C ASP A 202 7.91 -15.12 -11.23
N VAL A 203 8.01 -14.63 -10.00
CA VAL A 203 7.69 -13.26 -9.60
C VAL A 203 8.88 -12.31 -9.78
N ILE A 204 10.12 -12.82 -9.84
CA ILE A 204 11.30 -11.96 -10.02
C ILE A 204 11.49 -11.60 -11.52
N PRO A 205 11.37 -10.31 -11.92
CA PRO A 205 11.57 -9.85 -13.29
C PRO A 205 13.04 -10.06 -13.71
N GLN A 206 13.32 -10.54 -14.92
CA GLN A 206 14.69 -10.73 -15.41
C GLN A 206 15.31 -9.40 -15.85
N ASP A 207 14.54 -8.63 -16.62
CA ASP A 207 14.89 -7.26 -17.02
C ASP A 207 13.62 -6.42 -16.86
N TRP A 208 13.45 -5.88 -15.65
CA TRP A 208 12.25 -5.15 -15.29
C TRP A 208 12.01 -3.93 -16.19
N GLU A 209 13.06 -3.22 -16.63
CA GLU A 209 12.88 -2.04 -17.49
C GLU A 209 12.35 -2.43 -18.86
N LYS A 210 12.87 -3.52 -19.43
CA LYS A 210 12.37 -4.04 -20.69
C LYS A 210 10.95 -4.59 -20.55
N GLU A 211 10.70 -5.36 -19.49
CA GLU A 211 9.37 -5.92 -19.19
C GLU A 211 8.32 -4.82 -18.95
N CYS A 212 8.69 -3.67 -18.37
CA CYS A 212 7.79 -2.53 -18.16
C CYS A 212 7.54 -1.68 -19.41
N LYS A 213 8.48 -1.66 -20.36
CA LYS A 213 8.36 -0.90 -21.62
C LYS A 213 7.76 -1.72 -22.76
N SER A 214 7.75 -3.05 -22.66
CA SER A 214 7.15 -3.91 -23.66
C SER A 214 5.64 -3.80 -23.60
N ILE A 215 5.02 -3.14 -24.58
CA ILE A 215 3.57 -3.23 -24.76
C ILE A 215 3.30 -4.45 -25.66
N ASP A 216 2.25 -5.20 -25.32
CA ASP A 216 1.78 -6.37 -26.07
C ASP A 216 1.58 -6.01 -27.57
N PRO A 217 2.22 -6.73 -28.51
CA PRO A 217 2.12 -6.47 -29.96
C PRO A 217 0.69 -6.54 -30.54
N LEU A 218 -0.28 -7.06 -29.79
CA LEU A 218 -1.69 -7.12 -30.22
C LEU A 218 -2.45 -5.79 -30.09
N GLN A 219 -1.81 -4.71 -29.62
CA GLN A 219 -2.46 -3.41 -29.47
C GLN A 219 -1.95 -2.37 -30.47
N ASN A 220 -2.74 -2.15 -31.52
CA ASN A 220 -2.61 -1.01 -32.42
C ASN A 220 -3.03 0.25 -31.66
N TYR A 221 -2.08 1.15 -31.42
CA TYR A 221 -2.24 2.40 -30.66
C TYR A 221 -2.93 3.49 -31.50
N SER A 222 -4.22 3.34 -31.77
CA SER A 222 -5.05 4.43 -32.31
C SER A 222 -6.14 4.91 -31.36
N ASP A 223 -6.41 4.20 -30.25
CA ASP A 223 -7.51 4.52 -29.33
C ASP A 223 -7.06 5.01 -27.94
N ILE A 224 -5.75 5.09 -27.68
CA ILE A 224 -5.23 5.81 -26.51
C ILE A 224 -4.76 7.16 -26.99
N SER A 225 -5.72 7.99 -27.42
CA SER A 225 -5.50 9.43 -27.36
C SER A 225 -5.29 9.76 -25.89
N TYR A 226 -4.16 10.38 -25.57
CA TYR A 226 -4.13 11.34 -24.48
C TYR A 226 -5.11 12.44 -24.88
N SER A 227 -6.40 12.22 -24.65
CA SER A 227 -7.40 13.27 -24.68
C SER A 227 -7.21 14.07 -23.39
N THR A 228 -6.27 15.01 -23.49
CA THR A 228 -6.43 16.28 -22.81
C THR A 228 -7.68 16.96 -23.40
N GLU A 229 -8.87 16.52 -22.95
CA GLU A 229 -10.14 17.25 -23.02
C GLU A 229 -11.23 16.44 -22.28
N ASN A 230 -11.52 16.87 -21.05
CA ASN A 230 -12.79 16.72 -20.33
C ASN A 230 -13.33 15.31 -20.03
N THR A 231 -12.53 14.46 -19.39
CA THR A 231 -13.08 13.51 -18.42
C THR A 231 -12.32 13.67 -17.11
N GLU A 232 -12.96 14.30 -16.13
CA GLU A 232 -12.54 14.28 -14.73
C GLU A 232 -12.59 12.82 -14.21
N MET A 233 -11.59 12.02 -14.56
CA MET A 233 -10.98 11.20 -13.53
C MET A 233 -10.28 12.22 -12.64
N GLY A 234 -10.90 12.53 -11.50
CA GLY A 234 -10.20 13.20 -10.41
C GLY A 234 -8.98 12.36 -10.06
N VAL A 235 -7.87 12.64 -10.75
CA VAL A 235 -6.62 12.88 -10.04
C VAL A 235 -7.04 13.90 -9.00
N MET A 236 -7.28 13.43 -7.78
CA MET A 236 -7.25 14.30 -6.64
C MET A 236 -5.78 14.73 -6.57
N ASP A 237 -5.45 15.73 -7.38
CA ASP A 237 -4.51 16.76 -7.01
C ASP A 237 -5.14 17.39 -5.76
N THR A 238 -5.00 16.68 -4.64
CA THR A 238 -4.68 17.43 -3.44
C THR A 238 -3.30 17.99 -3.74
N GLU A 239 -3.30 19.24 -4.21
CA GLU A 239 -2.57 20.22 -3.44
C GLU A 239 -2.86 19.92 -1.96
N MET A 240 -2.08 19.03 -1.35
CA MET A 240 -1.74 19.16 0.06
C MET A 240 -0.83 20.39 0.14
N GLY A 241 -1.41 21.55 -0.19
CA GLY A 241 -1.01 22.79 0.40
C GLY A 241 -1.17 22.60 1.89
N GLU A 242 -0.06 22.75 2.61
CA GLU A 242 0.00 23.25 3.97
C GLU A 242 -1.30 23.08 4.77
N MET A 243 -1.55 21.86 5.24
CA MET A 243 -2.36 21.68 6.42
C MET A 243 -1.43 21.27 7.53
N ASP A 244 -1.06 22.28 8.31
CA ASP A 244 -0.36 22.20 9.57
C ASP A 244 -0.82 20.98 10.38
N ILE A 245 0.03 19.96 10.43
CA ILE A 245 -0.07 18.95 11.48
C ILE A 245 0.65 19.55 12.69
N GLU A 246 -0.07 20.38 13.44
CA GLU A 246 0.13 20.45 14.88
C GLU A 246 -0.14 19.04 15.44
N MET A 247 0.91 18.21 15.49
CA MET A 247 0.87 17.02 16.34
C MET A 247 0.96 17.51 17.78
N ALA A 248 -0.22 17.70 18.38
CA ALA A 248 -0.41 17.67 19.81
C ALA A 248 0.10 16.32 20.34
N ILE A 249 1.25 16.39 21.00
CA ILE A 249 1.72 15.41 21.96
C ILE A 249 0.63 15.25 23.01
N LEU A 250 0.00 14.08 23.14
CA LEU A 250 -0.47 13.62 24.44
C LEU A 250 -0.33 12.11 24.60
N GLN A 251 0.48 11.81 25.61
CA GLN A 251 0.85 10.51 26.12
C GLN A 251 -0.38 9.71 26.57
N GLN A 252 -0.28 8.39 26.37
CA GLN A 252 -0.97 7.39 27.16
C GLN A 252 -0.81 7.69 28.65
N ASN A 253 -1.91 7.84 29.38
CA ASN A 253 -1.94 7.61 30.82
C ASN A 253 -3.23 6.88 31.22
N ASP A 254 -3.00 5.70 31.79
CA ASP A 254 -3.81 4.93 32.73
C ASP A 254 -5.25 4.52 32.41
N ILE A 255 -5.39 3.25 31.99
CA ILE A 255 -6.45 2.37 32.49
C ILE A 255 -5.90 1.64 33.71
N ARG A 256 -6.14 2.18 34.92
CA ARG A 256 -6.20 1.39 36.15
C ARG A 256 -7.31 1.91 37.05
N ASN A 257 -8.16 0.96 37.46
CA ASN A 257 -9.11 1.01 38.57
C ASN A 257 -10.36 1.88 38.38
N ILE A 258 -11.52 1.23 38.23
CA ILE A 258 -12.65 1.26 39.18
C ILE A 258 -13.54 0.05 38.88
N THR A 259 -13.40 -1.02 39.68
CA THR A 259 -14.51 -1.88 40.09
C THR A 259 -14.29 -2.29 41.53
N SER A 260 -14.88 -1.55 42.46
CA SER A 260 -15.31 -2.08 43.75
C SER A 260 -16.45 -1.23 44.31
N ASN A 261 -17.56 -1.90 44.64
CA ASN A 261 -18.66 -1.48 45.53
C ASN A 261 -19.54 -0.34 44.98
N LYS A 262 -20.84 -0.51 44.69
CA LYS A 262 -21.95 -1.25 45.32
C LYS A 262 -23.06 -1.38 44.28
#